data_AF-A0A941S0P8-F1
#
_entry.id   AF-A0A941S0P8-F1
#
_cell.length_a   1.000
_cell.length_b   1.000
_cell.length_c   1.000
_cell.angle_alpha   90.00
_cell.angle_beta   90.00
_cell.angle_gamma   90.00
#
_symmetry.space_group_name_H-M   'P 1'
#
loop_
_entity.id
_entity.type
_entity.pdbx_description
1 polymer ?
#
loop_
_entity_poly.entity_id
_entity_poly.type
_entity_poly.pdbx_seq_one_letter_code
_entity_poly.pdbx_strand_id
1 'polypeptide(L)'
;MEENTLTERPFMQLLSDAVALMLLAEEHERATDAAGLFSRSSLLHIVFSLESAANCALMDLMLSKRMAYLYENFSLIDKFEAILTLEQPHTEFDRGCRSVQAVQELIAIRNRYVHPKASPGPLIGEAILDRRFAVESGIHQTTKISHRPVNWSARDARHAIECVIGFLDQFFIDWCKFSDRRVEALLVSSVRFDAQLVGNDPGPIFGIICDKRVAELLQQARLAPRFVDFDRWRREAATAED
;
A
#
# COMPACT_ATOMS: atom_id res chain seq x y z
N MET A 1 4.54 1.43 -36.65
CA MET A 1 5.38 1.90 -35.55
C MET A 1 4.62 1.59 -34.28
N GLU A 2 5.02 0.56 -33.54
CA GLU A 2 4.58 0.42 -32.16
C GLU A 2 5.44 1.36 -31.31
N GLU A 3 4.80 2.13 -30.45
CA GLU A 3 5.44 3.17 -29.65
C GLU A 3 5.95 2.56 -28.34
N ASN A 4 7.15 2.96 -27.89
CA ASN A 4 7.67 2.56 -26.58
C ASN A 4 6.61 2.93 -25.53
N THR A 5 6.14 1.93 -24.79
CA THR A 5 5.03 2.12 -23.86
C THR A 5 5.54 2.06 -22.42
N LEU A 6 5.40 3.17 -21.69
CA LEU A 6 5.57 3.21 -20.24
C LEU A 6 4.22 2.92 -19.58
N THR A 7 4.20 1.95 -18.67
CA THR A 7 3.05 1.71 -17.78
C THR A 7 3.45 2.14 -16.38
N GLU A 8 2.91 3.28 -15.95
CA GLU A 8 3.16 3.82 -14.61
C GLU A 8 2.26 3.15 -13.57
N ARG A 9 2.86 2.70 -12.48
CA ARG A 9 2.18 2.09 -11.34
C ARG A 9 2.73 2.69 -10.05
N PRO A 10 1.95 3.51 -9.34
CA PRO A 10 2.45 4.27 -8.20
C PRO A 10 2.60 3.44 -6.93
N PHE A 11 2.24 2.15 -6.95
CA PHE A 11 2.25 1.28 -5.76
C PHE A 11 3.59 1.31 -5.02
N MET A 12 4.69 1.06 -5.73
CA MET A 12 6.02 1.00 -5.11
C MET A 12 6.45 2.34 -4.53
N GLN A 13 6.15 3.44 -5.22
CA GLN A 13 6.43 4.78 -4.74
C GLN A 13 5.65 5.06 -3.45
N LEU A 14 4.33 4.82 -3.45
CA LEU A 14 3.47 5.04 -2.29
C LEU A 14 3.88 4.18 -1.09
N LEU A 15 4.25 2.91 -1.32
CA LEU A 15 4.78 2.04 -0.27
C LEU A 15 6.10 2.59 0.29
N SER A 16 7.02 3.01 -0.58
CA SER A 16 8.31 3.55 -0.17
C SER A 16 8.18 4.86 0.60
N ASP A 17 7.26 5.74 0.19
CA ASP A 17 6.95 6.98 0.90
C ASP A 17 6.39 6.67 2.28
N ALA A 18 5.48 5.69 2.39
CA ALA A 18 4.93 5.28 3.69
C ALA A 18 6.03 4.79 4.64
N VAL A 19 6.96 3.97 4.14
CA VAL A 19 8.09 3.45 4.93
C VAL A 19 9.06 4.56 5.31
N ALA A 20 9.45 5.43 4.38
CA ALA A 20 10.34 6.56 4.65
C ALA A 20 9.75 7.52 5.70
N LEU A 21 8.46 7.84 5.59
CA LEU A 21 7.76 8.66 6.57
C LEU A 21 7.68 7.99 7.94
N MET A 22 7.49 6.68 8.00
CA MET A 22 7.52 5.94 9.28
C MET A 22 8.91 6.02 9.92
N LEU A 23 9.99 5.81 9.15
CA LEU A 23 11.36 5.94 9.65
C LEU A 23 11.67 7.36 10.14
N LEU A 24 11.24 8.40 9.39
CA LEU A 24 11.36 9.79 9.82
C LEU A 24 10.59 10.07 11.12
N ALA A 25 9.43 9.43 11.32
CA ALA A 25 8.68 9.53 12.56
C ALA A 25 9.43 8.91 13.74
N GLU A 26 10.10 7.76 13.54
CA GLU A 26 10.94 7.11 14.55
C GLU A 26 12.16 7.98 14.90
N GLU A 27 12.84 8.56 13.90
CA GLU A 27 13.98 9.45 14.10
C GLU A 27 13.61 10.72 14.89
N HIS A 28 12.39 11.23 14.68
CA HIS A 28 11.90 12.46 15.29
C HIS A 28 11.00 12.22 16.51
N GLU A 29 11.02 11.04 17.14
CA GLU A 29 10.12 10.68 18.25
C GLU A 29 10.11 11.71 19.40
N ARG A 30 11.24 12.38 19.64
CA ARG A 30 11.36 13.45 20.65
C ARG A 30 10.70 14.78 20.26
N ALA A 31 10.51 15.03 18.97
CA ALA A 31 9.83 16.19 18.41
C ALA A 31 8.40 15.81 18.05
N THR A 32 7.51 15.82 19.05
CA THR A 32 6.15 15.23 18.98
C THR A 32 5.32 15.73 17.79
N ASP A 33 5.46 16.99 17.41
CA ASP A 33 4.72 17.57 16.27
C ASP A 33 5.19 17.00 14.93
N ALA A 34 6.52 16.88 14.75
CA ALA A 34 7.12 16.30 13.55
C ALA A 34 6.86 14.80 13.47
N ALA A 35 7.08 14.06 14.56
CA ALA A 35 6.78 12.63 14.63
C ALA A 35 5.30 12.35 14.33
N GLY A 36 4.39 13.13 14.91
CA GLY A 36 2.96 13.00 14.64
C GLY A 36 2.61 13.31 13.18
N LEU A 37 3.22 14.34 12.58
CA LEU A 37 3.03 14.67 11.16
C LEU A 37 3.46 13.51 10.26
N PHE A 38 4.67 12.99 10.46
CA PHE A 38 5.20 11.89 9.66
C PHE A 38 4.39 10.60 9.86
N SER A 39 3.97 10.30 11.09
CA SER A 39 3.12 9.14 11.39
C SER A 39 1.76 9.21 10.67
N ARG A 40 1.10 10.38 10.70
CA ARG A 40 -0.16 10.59 9.96
C ARG A 40 0.05 10.44 8.46
N SER A 41 1.10 11.06 7.91
CA SER A 41 1.40 10.96 6.48
C SER A 41 1.69 9.52 6.06
N SER A 42 2.48 8.78 6.85
CA SER A 42 2.78 7.36 6.60
C SER A 42 1.51 6.50 6.55
N LEU A 43 0.62 6.65 7.54
CA LEU A 43 -0.66 5.95 7.61
C LEU A 43 -1.56 6.19 6.40
N LEU A 44 -1.54 7.39 5.82
CA LEU A 44 -2.30 7.69 4.61
C LEU A 44 -1.66 7.06 3.38
N HIS A 45 -0.33 7.16 3.24
CA HIS A 45 0.39 6.64 2.08
C HIS A 45 0.28 5.12 1.97
N ILE A 46 0.28 4.39 3.09
CA ILE A 46 0.12 2.93 3.05
C ILE A 46 -1.31 2.51 2.63
N VAL A 47 -2.33 3.31 2.95
CA VAL A 47 -3.70 3.04 2.44
C VAL A 47 -3.78 3.39 0.96
N PHE A 48 -3.11 4.46 0.51
CA PHE A 48 -3.02 4.78 -0.92
C PHE A 48 -2.26 3.71 -1.71
N SER A 49 -1.21 3.10 -1.14
CA SER A 49 -0.51 1.99 -1.80
C SER A 49 -1.44 0.79 -1.93
N LEU A 50 -2.24 0.46 -0.92
CA LEU A 50 -3.26 -0.59 -1.02
C LEU A 50 -4.30 -0.32 -2.13
N GLU A 51 -4.75 0.93 -2.27
CA GLU A 51 -5.65 1.34 -3.36
C GLU A 51 -5.00 1.21 -4.72
N SER A 52 -3.74 1.65 -4.84
CA SER A 52 -2.94 1.48 -6.03
C SER A 52 -2.80 0.00 -6.39
N ALA A 53 -2.57 -0.89 -5.42
CA ALA A 53 -2.43 -2.33 -5.67
C ALA A 53 -3.71 -2.92 -6.27
N ALA A 54 -4.88 -2.60 -5.71
CA ALA A 54 -6.15 -3.06 -6.24
C ALA A 54 -6.41 -2.54 -7.65
N ASN A 55 -6.15 -1.26 -7.91
CA ASN A 55 -6.34 -0.67 -9.23
C ASN A 55 -5.36 -1.28 -10.26
N CYS A 56 -4.11 -1.51 -9.88
CA CYS A 56 -3.13 -2.18 -10.73
C CYS A 56 -3.57 -3.60 -11.09
N ALA A 57 -4.11 -4.35 -10.13
CA ALA A 57 -4.64 -5.69 -10.38
C ALA A 57 -5.86 -5.67 -11.30
N LEU A 58 -6.79 -4.73 -11.11
CA LEU A 58 -7.96 -4.60 -11.99
C LEU A 58 -7.58 -4.26 -13.44
N MET A 59 -6.54 -3.45 -13.64
CA MET A 59 -6.05 -3.12 -14.98
C MET A 59 -5.51 -4.36 -15.72
N ASP A 60 -4.92 -5.32 -14.99
CA ASP A 60 -4.36 -6.55 -15.57
C ASP A 60 -5.45 -7.51 -16.08
N LEU A 61 -6.66 -7.44 -15.53
CA LEU A 61 -7.77 -8.34 -15.87
C LEU A 61 -8.39 -8.12 -17.28
N MET A 62 -7.81 -7.22 -18.10
CA MET A 62 -8.23 -6.91 -19.48
C MET A 62 -9.75 -6.74 -19.65
N LEU A 63 -10.39 -6.08 -18.68
CA LEU A 63 -11.83 -5.96 -18.61
C LEU A 63 -12.37 -5.08 -19.74
N SER A 64 -13.57 -5.40 -20.23
CA SER A 64 -14.28 -4.49 -21.13
C SER A 64 -14.49 -3.12 -20.48
N LYS A 65 -14.55 -2.03 -21.27
CA LYS A 65 -14.75 -0.66 -20.75
C LYS A 65 -15.95 -0.55 -19.80
N ARG A 66 -17.05 -1.26 -20.11
CA ARG A 66 -18.25 -1.30 -19.26
C ARG A 66 -17.97 -1.99 -17.92
N MET A 67 -17.27 -3.11 -17.92
CA MET A 67 -16.90 -3.81 -16.69
C MET A 67 -15.92 -2.98 -15.86
N ALA A 68 -14.88 -2.41 -16.48
CA ALA A 68 -13.93 -1.53 -15.81
C ALA A 68 -14.63 -0.39 -15.07
N TYR A 69 -15.59 0.30 -15.73
CA TYR A 69 -16.39 1.36 -15.10
C TYR A 69 -17.20 0.88 -13.88
N LEU A 70 -17.72 -0.36 -13.89
CA LEU A 70 -18.43 -0.90 -12.73
C LEU A 70 -17.46 -1.14 -11.56
N TYR A 71 -16.30 -1.73 -11.82
CA TYR A 71 -15.30 -2.00 -10.79
C TYR A 71 -14.63 -0.74 -10.24
N GLU A 72 -14.57 0.36 -11.00
CA GLU A 72 -14.09 1.65 -10.48
C GLU A 72 -14.92 2.13 -9.29
N ASN A 73 -16.24 1.86 -9.30
CA ASN A 73 -17.19 2.26 -8.25
C ASN A 73 -17.22 1.32 -7.04
N PHE A 74 -16.46 0.22 -7.07
CA PHE A 74 -16.40 -0.72 -5.96
C PHE A 74 -15.64 -0.12 -4.78
N SER A 75 -16.04 -0.49 -3.57
CA SER A 75 -15.20 -0.20 -2.41
C SER A 75 -13.87 -0.97 -2.55
N LEU A 76 -12.82 -0.50 -1.87
CA LEU A 76 -11.51 -1.10 -2.01
C LEU A 76 -11.50 -2.61 -1.71
N ILE A 77 -12.23 -3.04 -0.68
CA ILE A 77 -12.32 -4.47 -0.35
C ILE A 77 -13.11 -5.23 -1.42
N ASP A 78 -14.19 -4.65 -1.95
CA ASP A 78 -14.97 -5.29 -3.02
C ASP A 78 -14.12 -5.45 -4.30
N LYS A 79 -13.16 -4.54 -4.56
CA LYS A 79 -12.19 -4.71 -5.65
C LYS A 79 -11.33 -5.94 -5.45
N PHE A 80 -10.77 -6.14 -4.25
CA PHE A 80 -9.98 -7.34 -3.95
C PHE A 80 -10.81 -8.63 -4.04
N GLU A 81 -12.04 -8.63 -3.54
CA GLU A 81 -12.95 -9.78 -3.69
C GLU A 81 -13.28 -10.08 -5.15
N ALA A 82 -13.55 -9.05 -5.96
CA ALA A 82 -13.77 -9.20 -7.39
C ALA A 82 -12.54 -9.78 -8.11
N ILE A 83 -11.34 -9.28 -7.82
CA ILE A 83 -10.09 -9.82 -8.37
C ILE A 83 -9.96 -11.30 -8.01
N LEU A 84 -10.15 -11.67 -6.74
CA LEU A 84 -10.04 -13.06 -6.32
C LEU A 84 -11.08 -13.95 -6.99
N THR A 85 -12.31 -13.48 -7.13
CA THR A 85 -13.40 -14.21 -7.78
C THR A 85 -13.09 -14.49 -9.25
N LEU A 86 -12.44 -13.55 -9.94
CA LEU A 86 -12.08 -13.68 -11.35
C LEU A 86 -10.85 -14.57 -11.55
N GLU A 87 -9.84 -14.46 -10.69
CA GLU A 87 -8.58 -15.21 -10.80
C GLU A 87 -8.68 -16.63 -10.22
N GLN A 88 -9.47 -16.81 -9.16
CA GLN A 88 -9.63 -18.06 -8.44
C GLN A 88 -11.11 -18.29 -8.08
N PRO A 89 -11.96 -18.68 -9.05
CA PRO A 89 -13.42 -18.76 -8.87
C PRO A 89 -13.91 -19.73 -7.77
N HIS A 90 -13.03 -20.62 -7.29
CA HIS A 90 -13.31 -21.58 -6.24
C HIS A 90 -12.74 -21.20 -4.87
N THR A 91 -12.08 -20.04 -4.78
CA THR A 91 -11.54 -19.52 -3.51
C THR A 91 -12.49 -18.47 -2.96
N GLU A 92 -12.96 -18.68 -1.74
CA GLU A 92 -13.83 -17.72 -1.05
C GLU A 92 -13.01 -16.58 -0.45
N PHE A 93 -13.50 -15.35 -0.60
CA PHE A 93 -12.91 -14.18 0.04
C PHE A 93 -13.39 -14.07 1.49
N ASP A 94 -12.58 -14.52 2.45
CA ASP A 94 -12.92 -14.48 3.86
C ASP A 94 -12.81 -13.04 4.43
N ARG A 95 -13.92 -12.30 4.42
CA ARG A 95 -14.02 -10.97 5.04
C ARG A 95 -13.83 -10.97 6.56
N GLY A 96 -14.00 -12.12 7.20
CA GLY A 96 -13.89 -12.29 8.65
C GLY A 96 -12.46 -12.53 9.12
N CYS A 97 -11.51 -12.80 8.21
CA CYS A 97 -10.14 -13.02 8.62
C CYS A 97 -9.47 -11.73 9.12
N ARG A 98 -8.51 -11.91 10.03
CA ARG A 98 -7.85 -10.80 10.73
C ARG A 98 -7.16 -9.81 9.80
N SER A 99 -6.56 -10.28 8.71
CA SER A 99 -5.88 -9.40 7.75
C SER A 99 -6.88 -8.49 7.05
N VAL A 100 -8.01 -9.03 6.54
CA VAL A 100 -9.07 -8.24 5.91
C VAL A 100 -9.68 -7.23 6.88
N GLN A 101 -9.97 -7.65 8.11
CA GLN A 101 -10.48 -6.75 9.16
C GLN A 101 -9.49 -5.61 9.47
N ALA A 102 -8.19 -5.91 9.52
CA ALA A 102 -7.16 -4.90 9.75
C ALA A 102 -7.13 -3.85 8.62
N VAL A 103 -7.12 -4.27 7.36
CA VAL A 103 -7.15 -3.29 6.24
C VAL A 103 -8.48 -2.56 6.14
N GLN A 104 -9.61 -3.19 6.45
CA GLN A 104 -10.91 -2.52 6.56
C GLN A 104 -10.88 -1.39 7.60
N GLU A 105 -10.28 -1.64 8.77
CA GLU A 105 -10.09 -0.60 9.79
C GLU A 105 -9.16 0.51 9.30
N LEU A 106 -8.05 0.19 8.61
CA LEU A 106 -7.14 1.21 8.05
C LEU A 106 -7.83 2.08 7.00
N ILE A 107 -8.66 1.50 6.13
CA ILE A 107 -9.49 2.24 5.17
C ILE A 107 -10.46 3.16 5.91
N ALA A 108 -11.11 2.66 6.97
CA ALA A 108 -12.02 3.46 7.79
C ALA A 108 -11.29 4.61 8.51
N ILE A 109 -10.08 4.36 9.02
CA ILE A 109 -9.19 5.36 9.63
C ILE A 109 -8.89 6.47 8.63
N ARG A 110 -8.44 6.13 7.42
CA ARG A 110 -8.18 7.08 6.33
C ARG A 110 -9.42 7.89 6.01
N ASN A 111 -10.55 7.21 5.77
CA ASN A 111 -11.81 7.86 5.39
C ASN A 111 -12.29 8.86 6.45
N ARG A 112 -12.18 8.50 7.74
CA ARG A 112 -12.54 9.40 8.84
C ARG A 112 -11.64 10.63 8.91
N TYR A 113 -10.36 10.46 8.59
CA TYR A 113 -9.39 11.55 8.59
C TYR A 113 -9.65 12.56 7.47
N VAL A 114 -9.90 12.08 6.25
CA VAL A 114 -10.07 12.95 5.07
C VAL A 114 -11.52 13.42 4.85
N HIS A 115 -12.50 12.75 5.48
CA HIS A 115 -13.92 13.13 5.43
C HIS A 115 -14.45 13.33 6.86
N PRO A 116 -14.02 14.40 7.55
CA PRO A 116 -14.42 14.64 8.93
C PRO A 116 -15.94 14.85 9.00
N LYS A 117 -16.63 13.92 9.65
CA LYS A 117 -18.02 14.11 10.07
C LYS A 117 -18.03 14.86 11.39
N ALA A 118 -18.52 16.10 11.41
CA ALA A 118 -18.71 16.85 12.63
C ALA A 118 -19.56 16.02 13.60
N SER A 119 -18.92 15.55 14.68
CA SER A 119 -19.59 14.82 15.74
C SER A 119 -19.51 15.69 16.99
N PRO A 120 -20.61 16.24 17.50
CA PRO A 120 -20.60 16.96 18.75
C PRO A 120 -20.20 15.98 19.87
N GLY A 121 -19.10 16.25 20.54
CA GLY A 121 -18.63 15.50 21.70
C GLY A 121 -18.75 16.34 22.96
N PRO A 122 -19.07 15.73 24.13
CA PRO A 122 -19.06 16.47 25.39
C PRO A 122 -17.64 16.98 25.66
N LEU A 123 -17.53 18.28 25.91
CA LEU A 123 -16.31 18.87 26.47
C LEU A 123 -16.21 18.41 27.92
N ILE A 124 -15.19 17.61 28.25
CA ILE A 124 -14.88 17.27 29.64
C ILE A 124 -14.15 18.47 30.26
N GLY A 125 -14.69 18.99 31.37
CA GLY A 125 -14.22 20.19 32.06
C GLY A 125 -12.78 20.09 32.59
N GLU A 126 -12.21 21.27 32.88
CA GLU A 126 -10.79 21.61 33.13
C GLU A 126 -9.86 21.64 31.89
N ALA A 127 -10.18 20.94 30.81
CA ALA A 127 -9.42 20.95 29.55
C ALA A 127 -9.34 22.31 28.82
N ILE A 128 -10.18 23.28 29.20
CA ILE A 128 -10.27 24.59 28.55
C ILE A 128 -9.06 25.48 28.89
N LEU A 129 -8.46 25.33 30.08
CA LEU A 129 -7.28 26.12 30.46
C LEU A 129 -5.96 25.57 29.90
N ASP A 130 -5.85 24.26 29.65
CA ASP A 130 -4.59 23.61 29.26
C ASP A 130 -4.45 23.31 27.76
N ARG A 131 -5.37 23.79 26.91
CA ARG A 131 -5.45 23.48 25.45
C ARG A 131 -5.42 21.98 25.12
N ARG A 132 -5.67 21.10 26.09
CA ARG A 132 -5.71 19.64 25.92
C ARG A 132 -7.16 19.20 25.98
N PHE A 133 -7.86 19.27 24.85
CA PHE A 133 -9.22 18.74 24.72
C PHE A 133 -9.21 17.21 24.92
N ALA A 134 -9.42 16.78 26.16
CA ALA A 134 -9.62 15.38 26.50
C ALA A 134 -11.08 15.01 26.22
N VAL A 135 -11.40 14.65 24.97
CA VAL A 135 -12.59 13.85 24.69
C VAL A 135 -12.20 12.36 24.72
N GLU A 136 -13.11 11.44 25.01
CA GLU A 136 -12.83 10.00 25.02
C GLU A 136 -12.19 9.53 23.70
N SER A 137 -11.04 8.84 23.77
CA SER A 137 -10.35 8.31 22.59
C SER A 137 -10.55 6.80 22.53
N GLY A 138 -11.50 6.35 21.71
CA GLY A 138 -11.60 4.95 21.34
C GLY A 138 -10.37 4.46 20.57
N ILE A 139 -10.13 3.16 20.61
CA ILE A 139 -9.14 2.47 19.78
C ILE A 139 -9.86 1.49 18.86
N HIS A 140 -9.33 1.29 17.66
CA HIS A 140 -9.81 0.27 16.74
C HIS A 140 -9.53 -1.13 17.29
N GLN A 141 -10.42 -2.10 17.02
CA GLN A 141 -10.35 -3.41 17.69
C GLN A 141 -9.24 -4.28 17.14
N THR A 142 -8.97 -4.23 15.84
CA THR A 142 -8.05 -5.13 15.16
C THR A 142 -6.65 -4.55 15.09
N THR A 143 -6.54 -3.32 14.59
CA THR A 143 -5.29 -2.57 14.41
C THR A 143 -4.79 -1.93 15.70
N LYS A 144 -5.65 -1.78 16.71
CA LYS A 144 -5.32 -1.08 17.98
C LYS A 144 -4.90 0.38 17.82
N ILE A 145 -5.09 0.95 16.62
CA ILE A 145 -4.79 2.35 16.33
C ILE A 145 -5.86 3.25 16.95
N SER A 146 -5.45 4.38 17.51
CA SER A 146 -6.35 5.38 18.09
C SER A 146 -7.34 5.94 17.05
N HIS A 147 -8.59 6.18 17.44
CA HIS A 147 -9.56 6.91 16.62
C HIS A 147 -9.14 8.37 16.37
N ARG A 148 -8.22 8.89 17.18
CA ARG A 148 -7.70 10.26 17.09
C ARG A 148 -6.37 10.32 16.35
N PRO A 149 -6.30 11.07 15.23
CA PRO A 149 -5.08 11.28 14.46
C PRO A 149 -3.94 11.96 15.22
N VAL A 150 -4.27 12.78 16.22
CA VAL A 150 -3.25 13.45 17.06
C VAL A 150 -2.48 12.47 17.94
N ASN A 151 -3.04 11.29 18.20
CA ASN A 151 -2.41 10.25 19.01
C ASN A 151 -1.65 9.21 18.18
N TRP A 152 -1.63 9.33 16.83
CA TRP A 152 -0.92 8.36 15.99
C TRP A 152 0.59 8.56 16.12
N SER A 153 1.27 7.45 16.34
CA SER A 153 2.70 7.36 16.59
C SER A 153 3.42 6.62 15.46
N ALA A 154 4.76 6.65 15.48
CA ALA A 154 5.58 5.89 14.54
C ALA A 154 5.28 4.38 14.63
N ARG A 155 4.97 3.89 15.83
CA ARG A 155 4.53 2.51 16.06
C ARG A 155 3.22 2.18 15.36
N ASP A 156 2.25 3.10 15.39
CA ASP A 156 0.97 2.90 14.69
C ASP A 156 1.18 2.87 13.17
N ALA A 157 2.05 3.74 12.65
CA ALA A 157 2.42 3.77 11.24
C ALA A 157 3.10 2.47 10.81
N ARG A 158 4.10 2.00 11.57
CA ARG A 158 4.76 0.71 11.34
C ARG A 158 3.75 -0.44 11.33
N HIS A 159 2.87 -0.49 12.33
CA HIS A 159 1.87 -1.54 12.42
C HIS A 159 0.91 -1.55 11.22
N ALA A 160 0.50 -0.37 10.73
CA ALA A 160 -0.33 -0.29 9.53
C ALA A 160 0.39 -0.79 8.27
N ILE A 161 1.69 -0.49 8.13
CA ILE A 161 2.54 -1.02 7.06
C ILE A 161 2.60 -2.55 7.12
N GLU A 162 2.82 -3.12 8.30
CA GLU A 162 2.83 -4.57 8.50
C GLU A 162 1.47 -5.20 8.17
N CYS A 163 0.36 -4.59 8.56
CA CYS A 163 -0.98 -5.06 8.23
C CYS A 163 -1.24 -5.07 6.72
N VAL A 164 -0.85 -4.01 6.00
CA VAL A 164 -1.04 -3.93 4.55
C VAL A 164 -0.13 -4.92 3.82
N ILE A 165 1.16 -5.01 4.18
CA ILE A 165 2.09 -5.99 3.60
C ILE A 165 1.58 -7.40 3.84
N GLY A 166 1.20 -7.74 5.07
CA GLY A 166 0.70 -9.07 5.41
C GLY A 166 -0.60 -9.42 4.67
N PHE A 167 -1.50 -8.44 4.50
CA PHE A 167 -2.69 -8.63 3.67
C PHE A 167 -2.34 -8.87 2.19
N LEU A 168 -1.42 -8.08 1.61
CA LEU A 168 -1.03 -8.23 0.21
C LEU A 168 -0.30 -9.55 -0.06
N ASP A 169 0.55 -10.00 0.88
CA ASP A 169 1.18 -11.32 0.82
C ASP A 169 0.12 -12.42 0.81
N GLN A 170 -0.82 -12.36 1.76
CA GLN A 170 -1.90 -13.34 1.85
C GLN A 170 -2.79 -13.30 0.59
N PHE A 171 -3.14 -12.11 0.12
CA PHE A 171 -4.02 -11.94 -1.03
C PHE A 171 -3.36 -12.45 -2.31
N PHE A 172 -2.21 -11.90 -2.69
CA PHE A 172 -1.59 -12.23 -3.98
C PHE A 172 -0.95 -13.61 -3.99
N ILE A 173 -0.24 -13.99 -2.93
CA ILE A 173 0.53 -15.23 -2.92
C ILE A 173 -0.32 -16.39 -2.43
N ASP A 174 -1.04 -16.22 -1.32
CA ASP A 174 -1.75 -17.34 -0.70
C ASP A 174 -3.16 -17.56 -1.29
N TRP A 175 -3.90 -16.51 -1.65
CA TRP A 175 -5.24 -16.65 -2.24
C TRP A 175 -5.20 -16.69 -3.76
N CYS A 176 -4.63 -15.68 -4.42
CA CYS A 176 -4.56 -15.61 -5.88
C CYS A 176 -3.55 -16.59 -6.50
N LYS A 177 -2.62 -17.14 -5.69
CA LYS A 177 -1.55 -18.05 -6.13
C LYS A 177 -0.64 -17.46 -7.19
N PHE A 178 -0.42 -16.15 -7.14
CA PHE A 178 0.49 -15.48 -8.06
C PHE A 178 1.94 -15.81 -7.70
N SER A 179 2.78 -15.93 -8.74
CA SER A 179 4.22 -15.96 -8.56
C SER A 179 4.75 -14.55 -8.29
N ASP A 180 5.90 -14.45 -7.63
CA ASP A 180 6.53 -13.16 -7.32
C ASP A 180 6.71 -12.30 -8.59
N ARG A 181 7.12 -12.92 -9.71
CA ARG A 181 7.21 -12.27 -11.01
C ARG A 181 5.89 -11.70 -11.50
N ARG A 182 4.77 -12.41 -11.30
CA ARG A 182 3.45 -11.92 -11.68
C ARG A 182 3.05 -10.73 -10.81
N VAL A 183 3.32 -10.79 -9.51
CA VAL A 183 2.99 -9.68 -8.60
C VAL A 183 3.83 -8.44 -8.92
N GLU A 184 5.13 -8.59 -9.18
CA GLU A 184 5.98 -7.48 -9.64
C GLU A 184 5.50 -6.91 -10.97
N ALA A 185 5.21 -7.76 -11.96
CA ALA A 185 4.67 -7.36 -13.25
C ALA A 185 3.25 -6.77 -13.16
N LEU A 186 2.60 -6.84 -12.00
CA LEU A 186 1.31 -6.23 -11.71
C LEU A 186 1.47 -4.92 -10.95
N LEU A 187 2.40 -4.82 -10.00
CA LEU A 187 2.51 -3.69 -9.07
C LEU A 187 3.59 -2.66 -9.44
N VAL A 188 4.61 -3.05 -10.20
CA VAL A 188 5.76 -2.19 -10.51
C VAL A 188 5.61 -1.56 -11.88
N SER A 189 6.03 -0.30 -12.02
CA SER A 189 6.08 0.39 -13.31
C SER A 189 7.01 -0.36 -14.28
N SER A 190 6.63 -0.41 -15.55
CA SER A 190 7.41 -1.12 -16.56
C SER A 190 7.50 -0.34 -17.87
N VAL A 191 8.64 -0.47 -18.54
CA VAL A 191 8.84 0.02 -19.91
C VAL A 191 8.89 -1.17 -20.84
N ARG A 192 8.12 -1.09 -21.93
CA ARG A 192 8.17 -2.03 -23.04
C ARG A 192 8.89 -1.36 -24.22
N PHE A 193 10.03 -1.93 -24.61
CA PHE A 193 10.81 -1.49 -25.76
C PHE A 193 10.42 -2.26 -27.03
N ASP A 194 10.46 -1.60 -28.18
CA ASP A 194 10.31 -2.23 -29.49
C ASP A 194 11.53 -3.14 -29.77
N ALA A 195 11.25 -4.39 -30.15
CA ALA A 195 12.24 -5.41 -30.50
C ALA A 195 13.08 -5.03 -31.74
N GLN A 196 12.67 -4.04 -32.54
CA GLN A 196 13.44 -3.61 -33.72
C GLN A 196 14.68 -2.75 -33.40
N LEU A 197 14.80 -2.23 -32.17
CA LEU A 197 15.94 -1.37 -31.77
C LEU A 197 17.04 -2.12 -31.01
N VAL A 198 16.81 -3.35 -30.59
CA VAL A 198 17.81 -4.16 -29.86
C VAL A 198 18.14 -5.38 -30.70
N GLY A 199 19.32 -5.36 -31.31
CA GLY A 199 19.74 -6.33 -32.31
C GLY A 199 19.51 -7.80 -31.90
N ASN A 200 18.96 -8.56 -32.85
CA ASN A 200 18.90 -10.02 -32.93
C ASN A 200 18.17 -10.81 -31.83
N ASP A 201 17.50 -10.19 -30.85
CA ASP A 201 16.67 -10.92 -29.89
C ASP A 201 15.17 -10.60 -30.10
N PRO A 202 14.33 -11.52 -30.61
CA PRO A 202 12.96 -11.22 -31.07
C PRO A 202 11.94 -11.10 -29.93
N GLY A 203 12.38 -10.85 -28.70
CA GLY A 203 11.51 -10.71 -27.53
C GLY A 203 11.30 -9.25 -27.11
N PRO A 204 10.10 -8.85 -26.66
CA PRO A 204 9.94 -7.57 -25.97
C PRO A 204 10.84 -7.53 -24.72
N ILE A 205 11.74 -6.54 -24.67
CA ILE A 205 12.51 -6.28 -23.46
C ILE A 205 11.59 -5.57 -22.47
N PHE A 206 11.28 -6.26 -21.39
CA PHE A 206 10.54 -5.71 -20.26
C PHE A 206 11.55 -5.19 -19.23
N GLY A 207 11.67 -3.88 -19.12
CA GLY A 207 12.41 -3.24 -18.03
C GLY A 207 11.45 -2.92 -16.89
N ILE A 208 11.66 -3.54 -15.73
CA ILE A 208 10.97 -3.11 -14.51
C ILE A 208 11.70 -1.87 -13.99
N ILE A 209 10.99 -0.75 -13.85
CA ILE A 209 11.54 0.43 -13.18
C ILE A 209 11.32 0.23 -11.69
N CYS A 210 12.34 -0.29 -11.01
CA CYS A 210 12.34 -0.37 -9.57
C CYS A 210 13.45 0.49 -8.98
N ASP A 211 13.08 1.39 -8.08
CA ASP A 211 14.02 2.27 -7.38
C ASP A 211 14.75 1.47 -6.30
N LYS A 212 16.09 1.42 -6.37
CA LYS A 212 16.98 0.77 -5.37
C LYS A 212 16.64 1.25 -3.96
N ARG A 213 16.21 2.50 -3.83
CA ARG A 213 15.79 3.13 -2.57
C ARG A 213 14.67 2.36 -1.88
N VAL A 214 13.76 1.72 -2.62
CA VAL A 214 12.66 0.96 -1.99
C VAL A 214 13.19 -0.26 -1.26
N ALA A 215 14.16 -0.97 -1.85
CA ALA A 215 14.79 -2.12 -1.20
C ALA A 215 15.53 -1.70 0.08
N GLU A 216 16.28 -0.61 0.01
CA GLU A 216 17.02 -0.07 1.15
C GLU A 216 16.10 0.35 2.29
N LEU A 217 15.00 1.05 1.97
CA LEU A 217 14.01 1.49 2.97
C LEU A 217 13.31 0.30 3.64
N LEU A 218 12.90 -0.71 2.87
CA LEU A 218 12.28 -1.92 3.42
C LEU A 218 13.25 -2.69 4.30
N GLN A 219 14.51 -2.81 3.89
CA GLN A 219 15.57 -3.43 4.68
C GLN A 219 15.85 -2.67 5.98
N GLN A 220 15.97 -1.34 5.92
CA GLN A 220 16.16 -0.48 7.09
C GLN A 220 14.98 -0.62 8.06
N ALA A 221 13.77 -0.68 7.53
CA ALA A 221 12.54 -0.91 8.29
C ALA A 221 12.38 -2.36 8.77
N ARG A 222 13.23 -3.30 8.34
CA ARG A 222 13.14 -4.75 8.61
C ARG A 222 11.82 -5.36 8.12
N LEU A 223 11.33 -4.87 7.00
CA LEU A 223 10.14 -5.37 6.31
C LEU A 223 10.58 -6.26 5.14
N ALA A 224 9.97 -7.43 5.02
CA ALA A 224 10.29 -8.41 3.97
C ALA A 224 9.00 -8.92 3.31
N PRO A 225 8.30 -8.07 2.52
CA PRO A 225 7.16 -8.52 1.72
C PRO A 225 7.55 -9.72 0.85
N ARG A 226 6.75 -10.79 0.86
CA ARG A 226 6.98 -11.99 0.03
C ARG A 226 6.81 -11.67 -1.46
N PHE A 227 5.99 -10.68 -1.78
CA PHE A 227 5.76 -10.24 -3.16
C PHE A 227 6.93 -9.44 -3.78
N VAL A 228 8.05 -9.26 -3.08
CA VAL A 228 9.25 -8.57 -3.59
C VAL A 228 10.47 -9.50 -3.50
N ASP A 229 11.10 -9.81 -4.64
CA ASP A 229 12.36 -10.57 -4.67
C ASP A 229 13.57 -9.64 -4.51
N PHE A 230 13.92 -9.34 -3.26
CA PHE A 230 15.07 -8.49 -2.92
C PHE A 230 16.42 -9.05 -3.38
N ASP A 231 16.55 -10.37 -3.49
CA ASP A 231 17.81 -10.99 -3.93
C ASP A 231 18.01 -10.78 -5.42
N ARG A 232 16.94 -10.89 -6.21
CA ARG A 232 16.97 -10.53 -7.62
C ARG A 232 17.28 -9.05 -7.82
N TRP A 233 16.62 -8.15 -7.09
CA TRP A 233 16.87 -6.71 -7.25
C TRP A 233 18.31 -6.34 -6.92
N ARG A 234 18.90 -6.96 -5.90
CA ARG A 234 20.33 -6.79 -5.58
C ARG A 234 21.25 -7.25 -6.71
N ARG A 235 20.94 -8.38 -7.36
CA ARG A 235 21.70 -8.87 -8.52
C ARG A 235 21.59 -7.92 -9.71
N GLU A 236 20.38 -7.47 -10.04
CA GLU A 236 20.13 -6.55 -11.16
C GLU A 236 20.77 -5.17 -10.93
N ALA A 237 20.75 -4.69 -9.68
CA ALA A 237 21.38 -3.45 -9.26
C ALA A 237 22.91 -3.47 -9.38
N ALA A 238 23.55 -4.62 -9.10
CA ALA A 238 25.00 -4.79 -9.20
C ALA A 238 25.46 -4.85 -10.66
N THR A 239 24.67 -5.45 -11.54
CA THR A 239 25.00 -5.55 -12.99
C THR A 239 24.79 -4.27 -13.78
N ALA A 240 24.08 -3.27 -13.23
CA ALA A 240 23.84 -1.99 -13.89
C ALA A 240 24.89 -0.91 -13.57
N GLU A 241 25.82 -1.20 -12.65
CA GLU A 241 26.92 -0.30 -12.26
C GLU A 241 28.27 -0.67 -12.93
N ASP A 242 28.30 -1.75 -13.70
CA ASP A 242 29.42 -2.19 -14.55
C ASP A 242 29.17 -1.85 -16.03
#